data_AF-A0A378VNF6-F1
#
_entry.id   AF-A0A378VNF6-F1
#
_cell.length_a   1.000
_cell.length_b   1.000
_cell.length_c   1.000
_cell.angle_alpha   90.00
_cell.angle_beta   90.00
_cell.angle_gamma   90.00
#
_symmetry.space_group_name_H-M   'P 1'
#
loop_
_entity.id
_entity.type
_entity.pdbx_description
1 polymer ?
#
loop_
_entity_poly.entity_id
_entity_poly.type
_entity_poly.pdbx_seq_one_letter_code
_entity_poly.pdbx_strand_id
1 'polypeptide(L)'
;MSIVEIKVPDIGGHENVDIIAVEVKAGDTIAVDDTLITLETDKATMDVPADAAGVVKEVKVKVGDKISEGGVILTVETGAAAAEAASAAAEAQPAPAAAPVAAGGATVQVAVPDIGGHTDVDVIAVEIKVGDTVAEDDTLITLETDKATMDVPCTAAGVVKAVFLKVGDKVSEGSAIIEVETAGSVAAAPAQAAQAAASAAAPAPTAAAAPAAAPAPSAPAAAKIDEAAFAKAHAGPSARKLARELGVDLGQVKGTGLKGRIVGDDIKAFVKSVMQGGAAKPAAAGASLGSGLDLLPWPKVDFSKFGNVEVKELSRIKKISGQNLSRNWVVIPHVTVHEEADMTELEEFRKQLNKEWEREGVKLSPLAFIIKASVSALKAFPEFNASLDGDNLVLKNYFNIGFAADTPNGLVVPVIKDVDQKGLKQISQELTELSKKAREGKLKPQEMQGACFTISSLGGIGGTGFTPIVNAPEVAILGVCKSQIKPVWNGKEFAPRLMCPLSLSFDHRVIDGAAGMRFTVFLAKLLKDFRRITL
;
A
#
# COMPACT_ATOMS: atom_id res chain seq x y z
N MET A 1 42.48 -10.31 28.36
CA MET A 1 42.81 -10.69 26.98
C MET A 1 42.47 -12.16 26.82
N SER A 2 41.18 -12.49 26.87
CA SER A 2 40.68 -13.81 26.51
C SER A 2 40.13 -13.70 25.10
N ILE A 3 40.66 -14.51 24.18
CA ILE A 3 40.21 -14.55 22.79
C ILE A 3 39.09 -15.59 22.72
N VAL A 4 37.93 -15.19 22.18
CA VAL A 4 36.73 -16.02 22.06
C VAL A 4 36.34 -16.11 20.59
N GLU A 5 36.02 -17.31 20.11
CA GLU A 5 35.49 -17.53 18.76
C GLU A 5 33.97 -17.62 18.81
N ILE A 6 33.28 -16.73 18.09
CA ILE A 6 31.82 -16.76 17.95
C ILE A 6 31.49 -17.64 16.73
N LYS A 7 30.45 -18.48 16.87
CA LYS A 7 30.09 -19.53 15.91
C LYS A 7 28.66 -19.38 15.43
N VAL A 8 28.34 -20.01 14.31
CA VAL A 8 26.94 -20.16 13.87
C VAL A 8 26.20 -21.05 14.88
N PRO A 9 25.07 -20.59 15.47
CA PRO A 9 24.26 -21.38 16.40
C PRO A 9 23.50 -22.50 15.67
N ASP A 10 22.65 -23.24 16.38
CA ASP A 10 21.73 -24.22 15.77
C ASP A 10 20.81 -23.53 14.76
N ILE A 11 20.94 -23.93 13.49
CA ILE A 11 20.17 -23.45 12.34
C ILE A 11 19.15 -24.50 11.85
N GLY A 12 18.67 -25.36 12.77
CA GLY A 12 17.64 -26.37 12.50
C GLY A 12 18.13 -27.56 11.70
N GLY A 13 19.43 -27.89 11.77
CA GLY A 13 20.03 -28.99 11.00
C GLY A 13 20.24 -28.72 9.50
N HIS A 14 20.24 -27.46 9.07
CA HIS A 14 20.59 -27.08 7.69
C HIS A 14 22.13 -26.99 7.51
N GLU A 15 22.66 -27.53 6.41
CA GLU A 15 24.09 -27.44 6.07
C GLU A 15 24.34 -26.54 4.85
N ASN A 16 25.50 -25.86 4.80
CA ASN A 16 26.00 -25.07 3.66
C ASN A 16 25.10 -23.90 3.24
N VAL A 17 24.57 -23.18 4.24
CA VAL A 17 23.71 -22.00 4.11
C VAL A 17 24.52 -20.80 3.62
N ASP A 18 23.94 -19.97 2.75
CA ASP A 18 24.60 -18.82 2.11
C ASP A 18 24.57 -17.57 3.01
N ILE A 19 25.72 -16.88 3.13
CA ILE A 19 25.85 -15.62 3.88
C ILE A 19 25.49 -14.44 2.96
N ILE A 20 24.37 -13.78 3.22
CA ILE A 20 23.89 -12.65 2.40
C ILE A 20 24.33 -11.27 2.93
N ALA A 21 24.63 -11.16 4.22
CA ALA A 21 25.18 -9.95 4.82
C ALA A 21 26.19 -10.29 5.93
N VAL A 22 27.18 -9.42 6.08
CA VAL A 22 28.14 -9.39 7.19
C VAL A 22 28.18 -7.95 7.68
N GLU A 23 27.66 -7.71 8.89
CA GLU A 23 27.38 -6.34 9.35
C GLU A 23 28.58 -5.73 10.11
N VAL A 24 29.47 -6.58 10.63
CA VAL A 24 30.62 -6.24 11.47
C VAL A 24 31.97 -6.35 10.75
N LYS A 25 32.96 -5.57 11.19
CA LYS A 25 34.33 -5.55 10.63
C LYS A 25 35.37 -5.72 11.75
N ALA A 26 36.58 -6.13 11.35
CA ALA A 26 37.73 -6.14 12.26
C ALA A 26 38.04 -4.71 12.75
N GLY A 27 38.07 -4.52 14.07
CA GLY A 27 38.17 -3.24 14.77
C GLY A 27 36.87 -2.75 15.41
N ASP A 28 35.71 -3.27 15.00
CA ASP A 28 34.42 -2.85 15.57
C ASP A 28 34.22 -3.43 16.99
N THR A 29 33.46 -2.72 17.82
CA THR A 29 33.06 -3.18 19.17
C THR A 29 31.62 -3.65 19.12
N ILE A 30 31.38 -4.89 19.54
CA ILE A 30 30.04 -5.50 19.59
C ILE A 30 29.57 -5.67 21.04
N ALA A 31 28.27 -5.55 21.26
CA ALA A 31 27.56 -5.95 22.46
C ALA A 31 27.17 -7.45 22.40
N VAL A 32 26.45 -7.93 23.43
CA VAL A 32 25.68 -9.18 23.33
C VAL A 32 24.38 -8.86 22.57
N ASP A 33 23.86 -9.83 21.82
CA ASP A 33 22.66 -9.73 20.97
C ASP A 33 22.79 -8.84 19.71
N ASP A 34 23.94 -8.19 19.46
CA ASP A 34 24.22 -7.48 18.20
C ASP A 34 24.25 -8.44 17.00
N THR A 35 23.64 -8.07 15.87
CA THR A 35 23.64 -8.89 14.65
C THR A 35 25.04 -8.91 14.00
N LEU A 36 25.55 -10.11 13.74
CA LEU A 36 26.88 -10.32 13.14
C LEU A 36 26.81 -10.60 11.64
N ILE A 37 25.97 -11.55 11.26
CA ILE A 37 25.75 -11.99 9.87
C ILE A 37 24.28 -12.33 9.65
N THR A 38 23.83 -12.23 8.40
CA THR A 38 22.51 -12.68 7.96
C THR A 38 22.66 -13.85 7.01
N LEU A 39 21.92 -14.93 7.28
CA LEU A 39 21.91 -16.18 6.54
C LEU A 39 20.60 -16.34 5.75
N GLU A 40 20.67 -16.90 4.53
CA GLU A 40 19.48 -17.22 3.71
C GLU A 40 19.29 -18.74 3.57
N THR A 41 18.19 -19.26 4.12
CA THR A 41 17.73 -20.65 3.93
C THR A 41 16.66 -20.73 2.82
N ASP A 42 16.24 -21.93 2.44
CA ASP A 42 15.22 -22.15 1.40
C ASP A 42 13.81 -21.61 1.76
N LYS A 43 13.60 -21.17 3.01
CA LYS A 43 12.29 -20.71 3.54
C LYS A 43 12.34 -19.43 4.37
N ALA A 44 13.48 -19.07 4.93
CA ALA A 44 13.62 -17.91 5.82
C ALA A 44 15.00 -17.27 5.77
N THR A 45 15.03 -15.96 5.95
CA THR A 45 16.24 -15.20 6.30
C THR A 45 16.40 -15.21 7.82
N MET A 46 17.61 -15.46 8.32
CA MET A 46 17.90 -15.58 9.76
C MET A 46 19.13 -14.76 10.12
N ASP A 47 18.99 -13.86 11.09
CA ASP A 47 20.10 -13.07 11.65
C ASP A 47 20.77 -13.85 12.79
N VAL A 48 22.11 -13.81 12.82
CA VAL A 48 22.91 -14.44 13.88
C VAL A 48 23.39 -13.37 14.88
N PRO A 49 22.90 -13.41 16.14
CA PRO A 49 23.33 -12.48 17.18
C PRO A 49 24.71 -12.81 17.76
N ALA A 50 25.26 -11.87 18.53
CA ALA A 50 26.55 -12.01 19.22
C ALA A 50 26.42 -12.67 20.59
N ASP A 51 27.02 -13.86 20.75
CA ASP A 51 27.12 -14.56 22.04
C ASP A 51 27.96 -13.82 23.11
N ALA A 52 28.81 -12.88 22.71
CA ALA A 52 29.78 -12.23 23.60
C ALA A 52 30.16 -10.81 23.15
N ALA A 53 30.00 -9.84 24.06
CA ALA A 53 30.48 -8.48 23.86
C ALA A 53 32.02 -8.39 23.87
N GLY A 54 32.61 -7.62 22.96
CA GLY A 54 34.06 -7.47 22.82
C GLY A 54 34.47 -6.69 21.58
N VAL A 55 35.78 -6.62 21.32
CA VAL A 55 36.32 -6.02 20.08
C VAL A 55 36.58 -7.13 19.07
N VAL A 56 36.05 -6.98 17.86
CA VAL A 56 36.22 -7.92 16.74
C VAL A 56 37.66 -7.83 16.22
N LYS A 57 38.42 -8.92 16.37
CA LYS A 57 39.84 -8.99 15.99
C LYS A 57 40.04 -9.43 14.55
N GLU A 58 39.24 -10.40 14.12
CA GLU A 58 39.28 -10.98 12.76
C GLU A 58 37.88 -11.52 12.42
N VAL A 59 37.40 -11.25 11.20
CA VAL A 59 36.17 -11.83 10.64
C VAL A 59 36.59 -12.86 9.59
N LYS A 60 36.14 -14.11 9.77
CA LYS A 60 36.61 -15.27 8.98
C LYS A 60 35.72 -15.61 7.78
N VAL A 61 34.58 -14.91 7.65
CA VAL A 61 33.55 -15.11 6.63
C VAL A 61 33.35 -13.87 5.75
N LYS A 62 32.80 -14.07 4.54
CA LYS A 62 32.43 -12.99 3.61
C LYS A 62 31.02 -13.23 3.04
N VAL A 63 30.42 -12.16 2.52
CA VAL A 63 29.17 -12.23 1.75
C VAL A 63 29.38 -13.11 0.51
N GLY A 64 28.55 -14.13 0.35
CA GLY A 64 28.65 -15.16 -0.68
C GLY A 64 29.48 -16.40 -0.32
N ASP A 65 30.06 -16.46 0.89
CA ASP A 65 30.60 -17.73 1.43
C ASP A 65 29.46 -18.60 1.99
N LYS A 66 29.70 -19.91 2.08
CA LYS A 66 28.78 -20.89 2.68
C LYS A 66 29.25 -21.34 4.05
N ILE A 67 28.33 -21.49 4.99
CA ILE A 67 28.62 -21.90 6.37
C ILE A 67 27.57 -22.89 6.90
N SER A 68 27.94 -23.66 7.92
CA SER A 68 27.09 -24.60 8.64
C SER A 68 27.16 -24.34 10.14
N GLU A 69 26.24 -24.95 10.90
CA GLU A 69 26.24 -24.98 12.37
C GLU A 69 27.64 -25.21 12.96
N GLY A 70 28.01 -24.45 13.99
CA GLY A 70 29.30 -24.53 14.66
C GLY A 70 30.50 -23.95 13.89
N GLY A 71 30.31 -23.49 12.64
CA GLY A 71 31.32 -22.76 11.88
C GLY A 71 31.70 -21.43 12.53
N VAL A 72 32.99 -21.09 12.55
CA VAL A 72 33.48 -19.85 13.20
C VAL A 72 33.23 -18.64 12.30
N ILE A 73 32.44 -17.69 12.79
CA ILE A 73 32.09 -16.44 12.10
C ILE A 73 33.25 -15.44 12.25
N LEU A 74 33.66 -15.19 13.49
CA LEU A 74 34.65 -14.19 13.85
C LEU A 74 35.29 -14.50 15.21
N THR A 75 36.32 -13.72 15.53
CA THR A 75 37.09 -13.86 16.76
C THR A 75 37.11 -12.52 17.50
N VAL A 76 36.63 -12.49 18.75
CA VAL A 76 36.62 -11.30 19.63
C VAL A 76 37.65 -11.39 20.75
N GLU A 77 38.06 -10.24 21.26
CA GLU A 77 38.92 -10.14 22.44
C GLU A 77 38.21 -9.49 23.64
N THR A 78 38.34 -10.11 24.82
CA THR A 78 37.68 -9.68 26.06
C THR A 78 38.67 -9.39 27.21
N GLY A 79 38.40 -8.31 27.97
CA GLY A 79 39.22 -7.80 29.09
C GLY A 79 39.49 -6.28 28.98
N ALA A 80 39.57 -5.58 30.11
CA ALA A 80 39.36 -4.12 30.19
C ALA A 80 40.50 -3.30 30.84
N ALA A 81 40.25 -1.99 31.00
CA ALA A 81 41.09 -0.87 31.50
C ALA A 81 42.01 -0.21 30.44
N ALA A 82 42.23 1.11 30.41
CA ALA A 82 41.80 2.24 31.28
C ALA A 82 41.40 3.48 30.43
N ALA A 83 40.53 4.41 30.87
CA ALA A 83 40.83 5.68 31.59
C ALA A 83 42.11 6.43 31.14
N GLU A 84 42.17 7.75 30.95
CA GLU A 84 41.21 8.88 31.16
C GLU A 84 41.54 10.00 30.11
N ALA A 85 41.10 11.28 30.04
CA ALA A 85 40.38 12.29 30.84
C ALA A 85 39.95 13.45 29.89
N ALA A 86 39.08 14.44 30.16
CA ALA A 86 37.96 14.67 31.10
C ALA A 86 37.33 16.08 30.79
N SER A 87 36.48 16.62 31.69
CA SER A 87 36.03 18.04 31.85
C SER A 87 34.71 18.49 31.15
N ALA A 88 33.75 19.15 31.81
CA ALA A 88 33.44 19.34 33.25
C ALA A 88 32.03 19.99 33.45
N ALA A 89 31.53 19.97 34.71
CA ALA A 89 30.42 20.78 35.28
C ALA A 89 28.96 20.40 34.85
N ALA A 90 27.95 20.35 35.74
CA ALA A 90 27.91 20.53 37.21
C ALA A 90 26.79 19.70 37.90
N GLU A 91 26.73 19.79 39.23
CA GLU A 91 25.95 19.00 40.22
C GLU A 91 24.45 19.41 40.30
N ALA A 92 23.53 18.79 41.07
CA ALA A 92 23.70 18.05 42.34
C ALA A 92 22.60 17.01 42.68
N GLN A 93 22.81 16.30 43.79
CA GLN A 93 21.97 15.24 44.40
C GLN A 93 21.39 15.74 45.76
N PRO A 94 20.36 15.09 46.38
CA PRO A 94 20.68 13.99 47.32
C PRO A 94 19.59 12.92 47.61
N ALA A 95 20.06 11.69 47.87
CA ALA A 95 19.64 10.75 48.93
C ALA A 95 18.18 10.18 49.02
N PRO A 96 17.96 9.02 49.69
CA PRO A 96 16.77 8.16 49.45
C PRO A 96 15.78 8.04 50.63
N ALA A 97 14.56 7.56 50.35
CA ALA A 97 13.60 7.13 51.37
C ALA A 97 12.63 6.01 50.89
N ALA A 98 12.36 5.06 51.79
CA ALA A 98 11.19 4.16 51.92
C ALA A 98 10.58 3.46 50.68
N ALA A 99 10.56 2.12 50.72
CA ALA A 99 9.64 1.30 49.91
C ALA A 99 8.26 1.21 50.57
N PRO A 100 7.14 1.35 49.82
CA PRO A 100 5.80 0.97 50.28
C PRO A 100 5.44 -0.48 49.93
N VAL A 101 4.64 -1.08 50.82
CA VAL A 101 3.95 -2.37 50.65
C VAL A 101 3.05 -2.42 49.42
N ALA A 102 2.80 -3.64 48.93
CA ALA A 102 1.84 -3.90 47.86
C ALA A 102 0.40 -3.54 48.26
N ALA A 103 -0.31 -2.85 47.36
CA ALA A 103 -1.76 -2.78 47.33
C ALA A 103 -2.24 -3.62 46.13
N GLY A 104 -3.26 -4.46 46.32
CA GLY A 104 -3.77 -5.31 45.25
C GLY A 104 -4.60 -4.51 44.24
N GLY A 105 -4.06 -4.27 43.05
CA GLY A 105 -4.85 -3.84 41.90
C GLY A 105 -5.78 -4.97 41.45
N ALA A 106 -6.99 -4.61 41.01
CA ALA A 106 -7.88 -5.58 40.39
C ALA A 106 -7.40 -5.78 38.95
N THR A 107 -6.97 -7.00 38.62
CA THR A 107 -6.69 -7.36 37.23
C THR A 107 -7.98 -7.69 36.49
N VAL A 108 -8.10 -7.15 35.28
CA VAL A 108 -9.25 -7.31 34.39
C VAL A 108 -8.74 -7.93 33.10
N GLN A 109 -9.35 -9.05 32.71
CA GLN A 109 -9.02 -9.76 31.48
C GLN A 109 -9.88 -9.21 30.33
N VAL A 110 -9.24 -8.65 29.31
CA VAL A 110 -9.91 -8.18 28.08
C VAL A 110 -9.89 -9.30 27.05
N ALA A 111 -11.03 -9.55 26.41
CA ALA A 111 -11.23 -10.66 25.49
C ALA A 111 -11.82 -10.20 24.14
N VAL A 112 -11.68 -11.02 23.10
CA VAL A 112 -12.20 -10.77 21.76
C VAL A 112 -13.74 -10.62 21.81
N PRO A 113 -14.31 -9.47 21.37
CA PRO A 113 -15.75 -9.24 21.29
C PRO A 113 -16.48 -10.17 20.30
N ASP A 114 -17.81 -10.01 20.19
CA ASP A 114 -18.62 -10.67 19.16
C ASP A 114 -18.11 -10.29 17.75
N ILE A 115 -17.60 -11.28 17.03
CA ILE A 115 -17.06 -11.19 15.67
C ILE A 115 -18.07 -11.69 14.62
N GLY A 116 -19.38 -11.60 14.90
CA GLY A 116 -20.47 -11.91 13.98
C GLY A 116 -20.66 -13.41 13.71
N GLY A 117 -20.28 -14.27 14.65
CA GLY A 117 -20.37 -15.73 14.51
C GLY A 117 -19.27 -16.39 13.67
N HIS A 118 -18.15 -15.70 13.43
CA HIS A 118 -16.93 -16.29 12.86
C HIS A 118 -16.07 -16.98 13.93
N THR A 119 -15.30 -17.99 13.54
CA THR A 119 -14.32 -18.71 14.39
C THR A 119 -12.98 -18.84 13.67
N ASP A 120 -11.91 -19.04 14.44
CA ASP A 120 -10.54 -19.28 13.96
C ASP A 120 -9.95 -18.18 13.06
N VAL A 121 -10.22 -16.92 13.42
CA VAL A 121 -9.78 -15.70 12.72
C VAL A 121 -8.31 -15.40 13.05
N ASP A 122 -7.53 -14.98 12.04
CA ASP A 122 -6.09 -14.76 12.15
C ASP A 122 -5.74 -13.34 12.68
N VAL A 123 -4.82 -13.26 13.64
CA VAL A 123 -4.29 -12.00 14.20
C VAL A 123 -3.17 -11.45 13.30
N ILE A 124 -3.43 -10.35 12.59
CA ILE A 124 -2.45 -9.76 11.66
C ILE A 124 -1.56 -8.68 12.29
N ALA A 125 -2.01 -8.06 13.38
CA ALA A 125 -1.22 -7.11 14.15
C ALA A 125 -1.57 -7.19 15.65
N VAL A 126 -0.55 -7.00 16.49
CA VAL A 126 -0.67 -6.79 17.92
C VAL A 126 0.05 -5.47 18.21
N GLU A 127 -0.70 -4.43 18.59
CA GLU A 127 -0.18 -3.06 18.65
C GLU A 127 0.36 -2.66 20.05
N ILE A 128 0.23 -3.58 21.01
CA ILE A 128 0.50 -3.43 22.44
C ILE A 128 1.61 -4.37 22.95
N LYS A 129 2.31 -3.96 24.01
CA LYS A 129 3.35 -4.75 24.69
C LYS A 129 3.09 -4.82 26.20
N VAL A 130 3.72 -5.81 26.84
CA VAL A 130 3.73 -5.90 28.31
C VAL A 130 4.44 -4.69 28.91
N GLY A 131 3.75 -3.97 29.79
CA GLY A 131 4.19 -2.71 30.39
C GLY A 131 3.58 -1.44 29.77
N ASP A 132 2.91 -1.53 28.62
CA ASP A 132 2.24 -0.37 28.02
C ASP A 132 0.99 0.03 28.82
N THR A 133 0.62 1.31 28.74
CA THR A 133 -0.60 1.87 29.33
C THR A 133 -1.64 2.07 28.22
N VAL A 134 -2.82 1.48 28.37
CA VAL A 134 -3.94 1.57 27.42
C VAL A 134 -5.12 2.31 28.05
N ALA A 135 -5.84 3.08 27.24
CA ALA A 135 -7.12 3.69 27.58
C ALA A 135 -8.30 2.77 27.20
N GLU A 136 -9.52 3.23 27.48
CA GLU A 136 -10.72 2.71 26.82
C GLU A 136 -10.74 3.20 25.35
N ASP A 137 -11.29 2.38 24.45
CA ASP A 137 -11.32 2.57 22.98
C ASP A 137 -9.97 2.49 22.22
N ASP A 138 -8.81 2.33 22.88
CA ASP A 138 -7.51 2.11 22.21
C ASP A 138 -7.45 0.76 21.48
N THR A 139 -6.93 0.70 20.24
CA THR A 139 -6.75 -0.55 19.48
C THR A 139 -5.74 -1.49 20.14
N LEU A 140 -6.14 -2.74 20.37
CA LEU A 140 -5.27 -3.79 20.94
C LEU A 140 -4.68 -4.70 19.86
N ILE A 141 -5.55 -5.25 19.02
CA ILE A 141 -5.19 -6.20 17.96
C ILE A 141 -6.03 -5.93 16.71
N THR A 142 -5.47 -6.28 15.56
CA THR A 142 -6.17 -6.23 14.26
C THR A 142 -6.34 -7.65 13.73
N LEU A 143 -7.58 -7.99 13.35
CA LEU A 143 -8.00 -9.30 12.86
C LEU A 143 -8.32 -9.27 11.37
N GLU A 144 -7.96 -10.31 10.62
CA GLU A 144 -8.31 -10.46 9.19
C GLU A 144 -9.38 -11.53 8.98
N THR A 145 -10.55 -11.12 8.45
CA THR A 145 -11.61 -12.01 7.97
C THR A 145 -11.62 -12.08 6.44
N ASP A 146 -12.24 -13.11 5.86
CA ASP A 146 -12.41 -13.34 4.40
C ASP A 146 -12.96 -12.14 3.60
N LYS A 147 -13.47 -11.08 4.25
CA LYS A 147 -14.00 -9.87 3.59
C LYS A 147 -13.59 -8.53 4.19
N ALA A 148 -13.05 -8.50 5.42
CA ALA A 148 -12.73 -7.26 6.10
C ALA A 148 -11.64 -7.45 7.17
N THR A 149 -10.81 -6.42 7.29
CA THR A 149 -9.97 -6.20 8.47
C THR A 149 -10.82 -5.53 9.56
N MET A 150 -10.69 -5.99 10.81
CA MET A 150 -11.38 -5.41 11.97
C MET A 150 -10.40 -5.17 13.12
N ASP A 151 -10.40 -3.95 13.65
CA ASP A 151 -9.64 -3.57 14.83
C ASP A 151 -10.46 -3.84 16.10
N VAL A 152 -9.80 -4.37 17.14
CA VAL A 152 -10.42 -4.67 18.43
C VAL A 152 -10.04 -3.59 19.45
N PRO A 153 -10.99 -2.72 19.88
CA PRO A 153 -10.73 -1.69 20.88
C PRO A 153 -10.67 -2.27 22.30
N CYS A 154 -9.96 -1.56 23.18
CA CYS A 154 -9.81 -1.91 24.58
C CYS A 154 -11.04 -1.55 25.41
N THR A 155 -11.51 -2.51 26.22
CA THR A 155 -12.70 -2.34 27.08
C THR A 155 -12.38 -1.93 28.51
N ALA A 156 -11.13 -1.60 28.85
CA ALA A 156 -10.72 -1.21 30.21
C ALA A 156 -9.38 -0.43 30.20
N ALA A 157 -9.34 0.75 30.80
CA ALA A 157 -8.11 1.53 30.95
C ALA A 157 -7.19 0.99 32.06
N GLY A 158 -5.89 0.91 31.81
CA GLY A 158 -4.88 0.48 32.79
C GLY A 158 -3.54 0.08 32.18
N VAL A 159 -2.73 -0.68 32.94
CA VAL A 159 -1.40 -1.14 32.50
C VAL A 159 -1.41 -2.62 32.13
N VAL A 160 -0.88 -2.96 30.95
CA VAL A 160 -0.86 -4.32 30.40
C VAL A 160 0.17 -5.18 31.15
N LYS A 161 -0.30 -6.16 31.94
CA LYS A 161 0.57 -7.12 32.67
C LYS A 161 0.96 -8.34 31.84
N ALA A 162 0.07 -8.79 30.96
CA ALA A 162 0.31 -9.94 30.10
C ALA A 162 -0.42 -9.75 28.76
N VAL A 163 0.25 -10.15 27.68
CA VAL A 163 -0.31 -10.27 26.33
C VAL A 163 -0.31 -11.76 25.99
N PHE A 164 -1.48 -12.33 25.66
CA PHE A 164 -1.65 -13.77 25.47
C PHE A 164 -1.61 -14.21 24.00
N LEU A 165 -1.50 -13.27 23.07
CA LEU A 165 -1.57 -13.48 21.63
C LEU A 165 -0.31 -12.98 20.92
N LYS A 166 0.04 -13.63 19.81
CA LYS A 166 1.10 -13.24 18.88
C LYS A 166 0.53 -13.03 17.48
N VAL A 167 1.26 -12.30 16.64
CA VAL A 167 0.93 -12.17 15.22
C VAL A 167 1.02 -13.54 14.55
N GLY A 168 -0.06 -13.94 13.89
CA GLY A 168 -0.24 -15.28 13.30
C GLY A 168 -0.95 -16.31 14.19
N ASP A 169 -1.33 -15.97 15.43
CA ASP A 169 -2.22 -16.82 16.23
C ASP A 169 -3.68 -16.73 15.75
N LYS A 170 -4.45 -17.79 16.04
CA LYS A 170 -5.88 -17.89 15.71
C LYS A 170 -6.75 -17.65 16.94
N VAL A 171 -7.77 -16.81 16.78
CA VAL A 171 -8.71 -16.44 17.84
C VAL A 171 -10.17 -16.62 17.45
N SER A 172 -11.02 -16.81 18.45
CA SER A 172 -12.48 -16.78 18.35
C SER A 172 -13.07 -15.86 19.41
N GLU A 173 -14.36 -15.55 19.32
CA GLU A 173 -15.12 -14.81 20.34
C GLU A 173 -14.80 -15.30 21.77
N GLY A 174 -14.54 -14.37 22.70
CA GLY A 174 -14.19 -14.67 24.09
C GLY A 174 -12.73 -15.11 24.34
N SER A 175 -11.87 -15.17 23.32
CA SER A 175 -10.43 -15.44 23.51
C SER A 175 -9.76 -14.30 24.27
N ALA A 176 -8.91 -14.61 25.27
CA ALA A 176 -8.20 -13.59 26.04
C ALA A 176 -7.12 -12.88 25.21
N ILE A 177 -7.12 -11.54 25.23
CA ILE A 177 -6.16 -10.69 24.54
C ILE A 177 -5.07 -10.25 25.53
N ILE A 178 -5.48 -9.62 26.64
CA ILE A 178 -4.61 -9.07 27.68
C ILE A 178 -5.18 -9.24 29.08
N GLU A 179 -4.29 -9.19 30.07
CA GLU A 179 -4.62 -8.89 31.46
C GLU A 179 -4.13 -7.47 31.80
N VAL A 180 -5.06 -6.61 32.23
CA VAL A 180 -4.84 -5.19 32.56
C VAL A 180 -4.94 -4.99 34.07
N GLU A 181 -3.96 -4.35 34.69
CA GLU A 181 -4.10 -3.87 36.07
C GLU A 181 -4.79 -2.51 36.09
N THR A 182 -5.94 -2.45 36.76
CA THR A 182 -6.70 -1.21 36.94
C THR A 182 -6.29 -0.49 38.21
N ALA A 183 -5.99 0.80 38.11
CA ALA A 183 -5.72 1.65 39.26
C ALA A 183 -7.05 1.99 39.95
N GLY A 184 -7.36 1.32 41.06
CA GLY A 184 -8.66 1.37 41.72
C GLY A 184 -9.09 2.77 42.18
N SER A 185 -9.89 3.46 41.35
CA SER A 185 -10.52 4.72 41.69
C SER A 185 -11.75 4.49 42.58
N VAL A 186 -11.87 5.25 43.67
CA VAL A 186 -12.91 5.03 44.68
C VAL A 186 -14.24 5.62 44.21
N ALA A 187 -15.30 4.80 44.21
CA ALA A 187 -16.63 5.22 43.75
C ALA A 187 -17.22 6.34 44.63
N ALA A 188 -17.31 7.55 44.09
CA ALA A 188 -17.96 8.70 44.73
C ALA A 188 -19.36 8.92 44.15
N ALA A 189 -20.40 8.72 44.97
CA ALA A 189 -21.79 8.90 44.56
C ALA A 189 -22.27 10.36 44.69
N PRO A 190 -22.88 10.96 43.65
CA PRO A 190 -23.69 12.17 43.78
C PRO A 190 -25.10 11.85 44.31
N ALA A 191 -25.65 12.72 45.16
CA ALA A 191 -26.94 12.49 45.79
C ALA A 191 -28.14 12.90 44.93
N GLN A 192 -29.27 12.23 45.16
CA GLN A 192 -30.58 12.56 44.61
C GLN A 192 -31.14 13.83 45.29
N ALA A 193 -31.49 14.86 44.50
CA ALA A 193 -32.17 16.06 44.97
C ALA A 193 -33.33 16.42 44.04
N ALA A 194 -34.51 16.70 44.60
CA ALA A 194 -35.71 16.99 43.84
C ALA A 194 -36.50 18.16 44.45
N GLN A 195 -36.71 19.21 43.66
CA GLN A 195 -37.85 20.13 43.82
C GLN A 195 -38.23 20.69 42.44
N ALA A 196 -39.45 21.23 42.30
CA ALA A 196 -40.15 21.25 41.01
C ALA A 196 -40.87 22.57 40.66
N ALA A 197 -41.23 22.65 39.38
CA ALA A 197 -42.34 23.41 38.78
C ALA A 197 -42.26 24.95 38.67
N ALA A 198 -42.28 25.42 37.42
CA ALA A 198 -43.18 26.48 36.93
C ALA A 198 -43.47 26.26 35.42
N SER A 199 -44.68 26.60 34.95
CA SER A 199 -45.12 26.30 33.57
C SER A 199 -45.11 27.50 32.63
N ALA A 200 -44.94 27.25 31.33
CA ALA A 200 -45.52 28.09 30.28
C ALA A 200 -45.89 27.25 29.04
N ALA A 201 -47.08 27.47 28.47
CA ALA A 201 -47.49 27.03 27.13
C ALA A 201 -47.57 28.28 26.22
N ALA A 202 -47.79 28.26 24.90
CA ALA A 202 -48.18 27.25 23.90
C ALA A 202 -47.64 27.76 22.52
N PRO A 203 -48.15 27.40 21.31
CA PRO A 203 -49.04 26.31 20.89
C PRO A 203 -48.46 25.47 19.72
N ALA A 204 -49.26 24.55 19.16
CA ALA A 204 -48.88 23.70 18.01
C ALA A 204 -49.35 24.27 16.66
N PRO A 205 -48.73 23.83 15.54
CA PRO A 205 -49.36 23.80 14.23
C PRO A 205 -49.51 22.38 13.65
N THR A 206 -50.75 22.06 13.29
CA THR A 206 -51.19 21.36 12.06
C THR A 206 -50.46 20.10 11.56
N ALA A 207 -51.19 18.98 11.49
CA ALA A 207 -50.75 17.77 10.78
C ALA A 207 -50.69 17.99 9.25
N ALA A 208 -49.63 17.49 8.61
CA ALA A 208 -49.47 17.42 7.16
C ALA A 208 -49.62 15.97 6.65
N ALA A 209 -50.08 15.80 5.42
CA ALA A 209 -50.38 14.48 4.85
C ALA A 209 -49.11 13.69 4.46
N ALA A 210 -49.19 12.36 4.58
CA ALA A 210 -48.09 11.46 4.24
C ALA A 210 -47.89 11.33 2.72
N PRO A 211 -46.67 11.56 2.18
CA PRO A 211 -46.31 11.14 0.83
C PRO A 211 -46.19 9.61 0.74
N ALA A 212 -46.47 9.04 -0.43
CA ALA A 212 -46.33 7.60 -0.67
C ALA A 212 -44.86 7.16 -0.65
N ALA A 213 -44.61 5.95 -0.12
CA ALA A 213 -43.26 5.38 -0.08
C ALA A 213 -42.73 5.05 -1.48
N ALA A 214 -41.49 5.47 -1.77
CA ALA A 214 -40.72 4.98 -2.91
C ALA A 214 -40.29 3.52 -2.68
N PRO A 215 -40.17 2.68 -3.74
CA PRO A 215 -39.81 1.28 -3.58
C PRO A 215 -38.35 1.11 -3.11
N ALA A 216 -38.14 0.24 -2.13
CA ALA A 216 -36.82 -0.15 -1.67
C ALA A 216 -36.04 -0.95 -2.74
N PRO A 217 -34.70 -0.88 -2.77
CA PRO A 217 -33.89 -1.61 -3.74
C PRO A 217 -34.07 -3.13 -3.62
N SER A 218 -34.16 -3.81 -4.76
CA SER A 218 -34.39 -5.25 -4.83
C SER A 218 -33.16 -6.06 -4.42
N ALA A 219 -33.34 -7.00 -3.50
CA ALA A 219 -32.35 -8.05 -3.22
C ALA A 219 -32.04 -8.89 -4.49
N PRO A 220 -30.89 -9.56 -4.57
CA PRO A 220 -30.49 -10.33 -5.76
C PRO A 220 -31.54 -11.38 -6.13
N ALA A 221 -32.08 -11.27 -7.34
CA ALA A 221 -33.11 -12.19 -7.82
C ALA A 221 -32.53 -13.60 -8.03
N ALA A 222 -33.19 -14.61 -7.46
CA ALA A 222 -32.92 -16.01 -7.80
C ALA A 222 -33.08 -16.24 -9.31
N ALA A 223 -32.30 -17.16 -9.88
CA ALA A 223 -32.29 -17.43 -11.31
C ALA A 223 -33.71 -17.77 -11.81
N LYS A 224 -34.21 -16.99 -12.77
CA LYS A 224 -35.53 -17.20 -13.37
C LYS A 224 -35.48 -18.48 -14.20
N ILE A 225 -36.30 -19.47 -13.83
CA ILE A 225 -36.51 -20.68 -14.62
C ILE A 225 -37.17 -20.29 -15.94
N ASP A 226 -36.61 -20.72 -17.08
CA ASP A 226 -37.28 -20.61 -18.38
C ASP A 226 -38.40 -21.64 -18.45
N GLU A 227 -39.63 -21.23 -18.14
CA GLU A 227 -40.83 -22.09 -18.20
C GLU A 227 -41.05 -22.71 -19.59
N ALA A 228 -40.58 -22.09 -20.69
CA ALA A 228 -40.72 -22.64 -22.03
C ALA A 228 -39.67 -23.73 -22.33
N ALA A 229 -38.45 -23.61 -21.80
CA ALA A 229 -37.46 -24.69 -21.82
C ALA A 229 -37.85 -25.82 -20.84
N PHE A 230 -38.26 -25.47 -19.62
CA PHE A 230 -38.73 -26.38 -18.58
C PHE A 230 -39.93 -27.20 -19.04
N ALA A 231 -40.89 -26.59 -19.75
CA ALA A 231 -42.01 -27.31 -20.35
C ALA A 231 -41.56 -28.34 -21.39
N LYS A 232 -40.59 -28.01 -22.24
CA LYS A 232 -40.10 -28.88 -23.34
C LYS A 232 -39.15 -30.00 -22.90
N ALA A 233 -38.49 -29.87 -21.74
CA ALA A 233 -37.50 -30.83 -21.27
C ALA A 233 -38.06 -32.27 -21.12
N HIS A 234 -37.28 -33.29 -21.53
CA HIS A 234 -37.71 -34.70 -21.45
C HIS A 234 -37.56 -35.25 -20.01
N ALA A 235 -38.39 -34.75 -19.09
CA ALA A 235 -38.39 -35.09 -17.66
C ALA A 235 -39.75 -35.68 -17.21
N GLY A 236 -39.71 -36.67 -16.33
CA GLY A 236 -40.92 -37.25 -15.71
C GLY A 236 -41.56 -36.34 -14.63
N PRO A 237 -42.81 -36.58 -14.21
CA PRO A 237 -43.51 -35.73 -13.24
C PRO A 237 -42.78 -35.56 -11.90
N SER A 238 -42.18 -36.64 -11.39
CA SER A 238 -41.38 -36.61 -10.16
C SER A 238 -40.10 -35.78 -10.30
N ALA A 239 -39.38 -35.93 -11.41
CA ALA A 239 -38.21 -35.11 -11.73
C ALA A 239 -38.58 -33.62 -11.88
N ARG A 240 -39.71 -33.32 -12.53
CA ARG A 240 -40.25 -31.95 -12.66
C ARG A 240 -40.64 -31.32 -11.33
N LYS A 241 -41.20 -32.11 -10.40
CA LYS A 241 -41.47 -31.65 -9.02
C LYS A 241 -40.15 -31.33 -8.30
N LEU A 242 -39.20 -32.28 -8.28
CA LEU A 242 -37.90 -32.13 -7.63
C LEU A 242 -37.09 -30.93 -8.16
N ALA A 243 -37.08 -30.71 -9.48
CA ALA A 243 -36.40 -29.58 -10.09
C ALA A 243 -37.01 -28.24 -9.61
N ARG A 244 -38.34 -28.14 -9.54
CA ARG A 244 -39.01 -26.93 -9.06
C ARG A 244 -38.85 -26.70 -7.55
N GLU A 245 -38.71 -27.77 -6.76
CA GLU A 245 -38.41 -27.70 -5.32
C GLU A 245 -36.96 -27.29 -5.02
N LEU A 246 -36.02 -27.55 -5.94
CA LEU A 246 -34.60 -27.21 -5.82
C LEU A 246 -34.19 -25.97 -6.65
N GLY A 247 -35.13 -25.26 -7.27
CA GLY A 247 -34.84 -24.08 -8.10
C GLY A 247 -34.07 -24.35 -9.40
N VAL A 248 -34.10 -25.60 -9.91
CA VAL A 248 -33.30 -26.06 -11.05
C VAL A 248 -34.05 -25.91 -12.36
N ASP A 249 -33.43 -25.23 -13.32
CA ASP A 249 -33.89 -25.20 -14.71
C ASP A 249 -33.55 -26.52 -15.43
N LEU A 250 -34.59 -27.28 -15.80
CA LEU A 250 -34.47 -28.51 -16.58
C LEU A 250 -33.90 -28.31 -17.99
N GLY A 251 -33.90 -27.09 -18.52
CA GLY A 251 -33.19 -26.76 -19.77
C GLY A 251 -31.67 -26.92 -19.68
N GLN A 252 -31.11 -26.91 -18.46
CA GLN A 252 -29.67 -26.98 -18.20
C GLN A 252 -29.21 -28.36 -17.68
N VAL A 253 -30.15 -29.26 -17.35
CA VAL A 253 -29.87 -30.60 -16.83
C VAL A 253 -29.78 -31.62 -17.96
N LYS A 254 -28.60 -32.22 -18.17
CA LYS A 254 -28.39 -33.30 -19.14
C LYS A 254 -28.93 -34.63 -18.59
N GLY A 255 -30.02 -35.12 -19.17
CA GLY A 255 -30.67 -36.37 -18.75
C GLY A 255 -29.90 -37.64 -19.12
N THR A 256 -29.70 -38.55 -18.17
CA THR A 256 -29.01 -39.85 -18.40
C THR A 256 -29.96 -41.03 -18.62
N GLY A 257 -31.26 -40.86 -18.32
CA GLY A 257 -32.27 -41.90 -18.45
C GLY A 257 -32.62 -42.29 -19.89
N LEU A 258 -33.42 -43.35 -20.02
CA LEU A 258 -33.76 -43.99 -21.30
C LEU A 258 -34.35 -43.00 -22.32
N LYS A 259 -33.70 -42.88 -23.49
CA LYS A 259 -33.89 -41.84 -24.54
C LYS A 259 -33.55 -40.40 -24.10
N GLY A 260 -32.52 -40.21 -23.28
CA GLY A 260 -32.07 -38.89 -22.80
C GLY A 260 -33.01 -38.26 -21.78
N ARG A 261 -33.72 -39.08 -21.00
CA ARG A 261 -34.70 -38.63 -20.01
C ARG A 261 -34.00 -38.12 -18.76
N ILE A 262 -34.37 -36.92 -18.31
CA ILE A 262 -33.93 -36.38 -17.02
C ILE A 262 -34.60 -37.17 -15.89
N VAL A 263 -33.78 -37.83 -15.06
CA VAL A 263 -34.19 -38.51 -13.84
C VAL A 263 -33.83 -37.70 -12.59
N GLY A 264 -34.33 -38.11 -11.42
CA GLY A 264 -34.13 -37.37 -10.17
C GLY A 264 -32.66 -37.21 -9.77
N ASP A 265 -31.81 -38.17 -10.14
CA ASP A 265 -30.39 -38.16 -9.79
C ASP A 265 -29.56 -37.25 -10.71
N ASP A 266 -30.00 -37.01 -11.96
CA ASP A 266 -29.40 -35.99 -12.83
C ASP A 266 -29.54 -34.58 -12.22
N ILE A 267 -30.70 -34.31 -11.61
CA ILE A 267 -31.01 -33.03 -10.94
C ILE A 267 -30.14 -32.89 -9.68
N LYS A 268 -30.02 -33.94 -8.85
CA LYS A 268 -29.12 -33.93 -7.68
C LYS A 268 -27.65 -33.75 -8.09
N ALA A 269 -27.22 -34.41 -9.16
CA ALA A 269 -25.87 -34.27 -9.70
C ALA A 269 -25.62 -32.85 -10.21
N PHE A 270 -26.58 -32.24 -10.90
CA PHE A 270 -26.50 -30.84 -11.34
C PHE A 270 -26.41 -29.87 -10.16
N VAL A 271 -27.28 -29.99 -9.15
CA VAL A 271 -27.24 -29.16 -7.93
C VAL A 271 -25.90 -29.33 -7.21
N LYS A 272 -25.42 -30.57 -7.02
CA LYS A 272 -24.12 -30.84 -6.40
C LYS A 272 -22.98 -30.21 -7.21
N SER A 273 -23.01 -30.31 -8.54
CA SER A 273 -22.02 -29.69 -9.43
C SER A 273 -22.00 -28.16 -9.28
N VAL A 274 -23.17 -27.50 -9.29
CA VAL A 274 -23.30 -26.05 -9.09
C VAL A 274 -22.81 -25.63 -7.70
N MET A 275 -23.19 -26.35 -6.63
CA MET A 275 -22.73 -26.08 -5.26
C MET A 275 -21.23 -26.32 -5.07
N GLN A 276 -20.60 -27.16 -5.90
CA GLN A 276 -19.15 -27.40 -5.93
C GLN A 276 -18.42 -26.51 -6.95
N GLY A 277 -19.03 -25.40 -7.38
CA GLY A 277 -18.47 -24.44 -8.36
C GLY A 277 -18.43 -24.95 -9.81
N GLY A 278 -18.74 -26.22 -10.03
CA GLY A 278 -18.79 -26.91 -11.32
C GLY A 278 -20.08 -26.65 -12.10
N ALA A 279 -20.50 -25.38 -12.24
CA ALA A 279 -21.27 -25.00 -13.41
C ALA A 279 -20.36 -25.07 -14.63
N ALA A 280 -20.79 -25.72 -15.71
CA ALA A 280 -19.98 -25.91 -16.92
C ALA A 280 -19.80 -24.60 -17.70
N LYS A 281 -18.89 -23.75 -17.21
CA LYS A 281 -18.49 -22.49 -17.84
C LYS A 281 -18.01 -22.77 -19.28
N PRO A 282 -18.50 -22.05 -20.30
CA PRO A 282 -17.98 -22.15 -21.66
C PRO A 282 -16.46 -22.04 -21.69
N ALA A 283 -15.81 -22.86 -22.51
CA ALA A 283 -14.40 -23.16 -22.39
C ALA A 283 -13.50 -21.91 -22.40
N ALA A 284 -12.71 -21.77 -21.33
CA ALA A 284 -11.51 -20.93 -21.26
C ALA A 284 -11.61 -19.54 -21.92
N ALA A 285 -12.52 -18.70 -21.42
CA ALA A 285 -12.33 -17.25 -21.51
C ALA A 285 -11.01 -16.90 -20.80
N GLY A 286 -9.94 -16.71 -21.57
CA GLY A 286 -8.66 -16.21 -21.08
C GLY A 286 -8.83 -14.84 -20.41
N ALA A 287 -7.88 -14.47 -19.53
CA ALA A 287 -7.96 -13.29 -18.66
C ALA A 287 -8.55 -12.05 -19.37
N SER A 288 -9.82 -11.77 -19.11
CA SER A 288 -10.56 -10.74 -19.84
C SER A 288 -10.11 -9.36 -19.37
N LEU A 289 -9.67 -8.52 -20.31
CA LEU A 289 -9.28 -7.13 -20.08
C LEU A 289 -10.53 -6.24 -19.86
N GLY A 290 -11.31 -6.52 -18.81
CA GLY A 290 -12.35 -5.65 -18.22
C GLY A 290 -13.51 -5.18 -19.10
N SER A 291 -13.52 -5.46 -20.40
CA SER A 291 -14.27 -4.65 -21.38
C SER A 291 -15.11 -5.46 -22.38
N GLY A 292 -15.12 -6.80 -22.29
CA GLY A 292 -15.90 -7.65 -23.21
C GLY A 292 -15.51 -7.57 -24.69
N LEU A 293 -14.34 -7.01 -25.02
CA LEU A 293 -13.85 -6.92 -26.40
C LEU A 293 -13.57 -8.33 -26.95
N ASP A 294 -14.31 -8.71 -28.00
CA ASP A 294 -14.15 -9.98 -28.71
C ASP A 294 -12.90 -9.97 -29.60
N LEU A 295 -11.74 -10.01 -28.95
CA LEU A 295 -10.43 -10.02 -29.59
C LEU A 295 -9.97 -11.47 -29.81
N LEU A 296 -9.35 -11.70 -30.97
CA LEU A 296 -8.64 -12.95 -31.28
C LEU A 296 -7.64 -13.29 -30.16
N PRO A 297 -7.64 -14.53 -29.63
CA PRO A 297 -6.70 -14.95 -28.59
C PRO A 297 -5.24 -14.71 -28.98
N TRP A 298 -4.42 -14.31 -28.01
CA TRP A 298 -3.00 -14.00 -28.25
C TRP A 298 -2.28 -15.18 -28.93
N PRO A 299 -1.52 -14.94 -30.03
CA PRO A 299 -0.96 -16.01 -30.84
C PRO A 299 0.06 -16.85 -30.07
N LYS A 300 -0.16 -18.18 -30.06
CA LYS A 300 0.76 -19.15 -29.46
C LYS A 300 1.84 -19.54 -30.47
N VAL A 301 2.89 -18.74 -30.53
CA VAL A 301 4.07 -18.99 -31.38
C VAL A 301 5.10 -19.83 -30.63
N ASP A 302 5.57 -20.89 -31.30
CA ASP A 302 6.73 -21.64 -30.87
C ASP A 302 8.00 -20.99 -31.45
N PHE A 303 8.69 -20.22 -30.61
CA PHE A 303 9.85 -19.42 -31.02
C PHE A 303 11.10 -20.26 -31.33
N SER A 304 11.19 -21.51 -30.83
CA SER A 304 12.36 -22.38 -31.05
C SER A 304 12.59 -22.71 -32.54
N LYS A 305 11.52 -22.63 -33.35
CA LYS A 305 11.54 -22.82 -34.81
C LYS A 305 12.33 -21.75 -35.58
N PHE A 306 12.68 -20.64 -34.92
CA PHE A 306 13.40 -19.52 -35.55
C PHE A 306 14.83 -19.36 -35.03
N GLY A 307 15.28 -20.16 -34.06
CA GLY A 307 16.63 -20.11 -33.50
C GLY A 307 16.69 -20.57 -32.04
N ASN A 308 17.86 -20.41 -31.42
CA ASN A 308 18.01 -20.63 -29.98
C ASN A 308 17.19 -19.60 -29.18
N VAL A 309 16.55 -20.02 -28.10
CA VAL A 309 15.65 -19.18 -27.30
C VAL A 309 15.92 -19.32 -25.81
N GLU A 310 15.85 -18.21 -25.10
CA GLU A 310 15.95 -18.14 -23.64
C GLU A 310 14.60 -17.62 -23.10
N VAL A 311 13.95 -18.41 -22.25
CA VAL A 311 12.65 -18.03 -21.66
C VAL A 311 12.89 -17.41 -20.28
N LYS A 312 12.55 -16.13 -20.13
CA LYS A 312 12.62 -15.38 -18.86
C LYS A 312 11.22 -15.04 -18.38
N GLU A 313 10.92 -15.40 -17.14
CA GLU A 313 9.63 -15.08 -16.52
C GLU A 313 9.53 -13.59 -16.15
N LEU A 314 8.34 -13.00 -16.32
CA LEU A 314 8.09 -11.63 -15.90
C LEU A 314 7.98 -11.52 -14.37
N SER A 315 8.62 -10.49 -13.80
CA SER A 315 8.50 -10.16 -12.38
C SER A 315 7.04 -9.92 -11.97
N ARG A 316 6.72 -10.17 -10.69
CA ARG A 316 5.38 -9.93 -10.13
C ARG A 316 4.88 -8.50 -10.42
N ILE A 317 5.78 -7.50 -10.31
CA ILE A 317 5.49 -6.10 -10.65
C ILE A 317 5.11 -5.96 -12.13
N LYS A 318 5.91 -6.50 -13.06
CA LYS A 318 5.62 -6.40 -14.51
C LYS A 318 4.30 -7.10 -14.89
N LYS A 319 3.96 -8.23 -14.25
CA LYS A 319 2.66 -8.90 -14.42
C LYS A 319 1.48 -8.04 -13.97
N ILE A 320 1.53 -7.48 -12.76
CA ILE A 320 0.45 -6.66 -12.17
C ILE A 320 0.32 -5.32 -12.91
N SER A 321 1.43 -4.61 -13.13
CA SER A 321 1.42 -3.33 -13.84
C SER A 321 0.96 -3.49 -15.29
N GLY A 322 1.29 -4.61 -15.96
CA GLY A 322 0.78 -4.92 -17.29
C GLY A 322 -0.75 -5.01 -17.35
N GLN A 323 -1.38 -5.69 -16.38
CA GLN A 323 -2.84 -5.79 -16.28
C GLN A 323 -3.48 -4.42 -15.99
N ASN A 324 -2.94 -3.66 -15.03
CA ASN A 324 -3.47 -2.34 -14.66
C ASN A 324 -3.34 -1.31 -15.79
N LEU A 325 -2.17 -1.22 -16.43
CA LEU A 325 -1.94 -0.29 -17.55
C LEU A 325 -2.79 -0.67 -18.77
N SER A 326 -2.96 -1.96 -19.06
CA SER A 326 -3.79 -2.41 -20.18
C SER A 326 -5.28 -2.17 -19.95
N ARG A 327 -5.78 -2.34 -18.71
CA ARG A 327 -7.13 -1.91 -18.31
C ARG A 327 -7.29 -0.40 -18.54
N ASN A 328 -6.36 0.41 -18.02
CA ASN A 328 -6.45 1.87 -18.15
C ASN A 328 -6.44 2.31 -19.63
N TRP A 329 -5.56 1.74 -20.45
CA TRP A 329 -5.48 2.02 -21.89
C TRP A 329 -6.75 1.68 -22.69
N VAL A 330 -7.51 0.66 -22.26
CA VAL A 330 -8.77 0.26 -22.89
C VAL A 330 -9.97 1.07 -22.39
N VAL A 331 -9.99 1.43 -21.11
CA VAL A 331 -11.16 2.03 -20.44
C VAL A 331 -11.14 3.56 -20.45
N ILE A 332 -9.97 4.20 -20.54
CA ILE A 332 -9.81 5.65 -20.57
C ILE A 332 -9.82 6.14 -22.04
N PRO A 333 -10.73 7.06 -22.43
CA PRO A 333 -10.64 7.77 -23.70
C PRO A 333 -9.44 8.74 -23.67
N HIS A 334 -8.25 8.19 -23.92
CA HIS A 334 -6.97 8.82 -23.62
C HIS A 334 -6.52 9.78 -24.73
N VAL A 335 -6.22 11.03 -24.37
CA VAL A 335 -5.66 12.04 -25.29
C VAL A 335 -4.34 12.57 -24.74
N THR A 336 -3.40 12.90 -25.62
CA THR A 336 -2.14 13.58 -25.27
C THR A 336 -2.03 14.92 -26.01
N VAL A 337 -1.59 15.95 -25.31
CA VAL A 337 -1.12 17.23 -25.89
C VAL A 337 0.36 17.44 -25.57
N HIS A 338 1.05 18.17 -26.45
CA HIS A 338 2.48 18.46 -26.32
C HIS A 338 2.75 19.96 -26.35
N GLU A 339 3.72 20.42 -25.56
CA GLU A 339 4.17 21.82 -25.46
C GLU A 339 5.63 21.84 -24.98
N GLU A 340 6.37 22.92 -25.23
CA GLU A 340 7.75 23.07 -24.74
C GLU A 340 7.89 24.15 -23.68
N ALA A 341 8.31 23.76 -22.47
CA ALA A 341 8.65 24.68 -21.40
C ALA A 341 10.08 25.22 -21.58
N ASP A 342 10.22 26.53 -21.71
CA ASP A 342 11.51 27.22 -21.64
C ASP A 342 11.99 27.23 -20.19
N MET A 343 13.00 26.42 -19.86
CA MET A 343 13.53 26.26 -18.49
C MET A 343 14.89 26.97 -18.31
N THR A 344 15.21 27.95 -19.15
CA THR A 344 16.54 28.60 -19.17
C THR A 344 16.88 29.24 -17.82
N GLU A 345 16.07 30.19 -17.36
CA GLU A 345 16.25 30.90 -16.09
C GLU A 345 16.03 29.97 -14.86
N LEU A 346 15.16 28.97 -14.99
CA LEU A 346 14.91 27.98 -13.92
C LEU A 346 16.14 27.10 -13.69
N GLU A 347 16.82 26.64 -14.74
CA GLU A 347 18.04 25.85 -14.62
C GLU A 347 19.22 26.68 -14.08
N GLU A 348 19.29 27.97 -14.39
CA GLU A 348 20.25 28.90 -13.77
C GLU A 348 19.98 29.07 -12.27
N PHE A 349 18.73 29.35 -11.89
CA PHE A 349 18.32 29.46 -10.49
C PHE A 349 18.52 28.14 -9.72
N ARG A 350 18.24 26.99 -10.34
CA ARG A 350 18.54 25.66 -9.76
C ARG A 350 20.04 25.48 -9.53
N LYS A 351 20.90 25.88 -10.47
CA LYS A 351 22.37 25.83 -10.31
C LYS A 351 22.86 26.74 -9.18
N GLN A 352 22.20 27.89 -8.96
CA GLN A 352 22.48 28.74 -7.80
C GLN A 352 22.09 28.05 -6.49
N LEU A 353 20.83 27.62 -6.34
CA LEU A 353 20.35 26.97 -5.11
C LEU A 353 21.14 25.71 -4.74
N ASN A 354 21.61 24.92 -5.73
CA ASN A 354 22.46 23.75 -5.45
C ASN A 354 23.83 24.12 -4.83
N LYS A 355 24.39 25.31 -5.11
CA LYS A 355 25.63 25.80 -4.48
C LYS A 355 25.37 26.32 -3.07
N GLU A 356 24.23 26.97 -2.87
CA GLU A 356 23.82 27.50 -1.56
C GLU A 356 23.51 26.36 -0.58
N TRP A 357 22.82 25.30 -1.02
CA TRP A 357 22.44 24.15 -0.19
C TRP A 357 23.47 23.00 -0.21
N GLU A 358 24.62 23.18 -0.86
CA GLU A 358 25.70 22.17 -0.92
C GLU A 358 26.18 21.78 0.49
N ARG A 359 26.29 22.76 1.39
CA ARG A 359 26.65 22.58 2.81
C ARG A 359 25.57 21.85 3.62
N GLU A 360 24.34 21.79 3.10
CA GLU A 360 23.19 21.14 3.75
C GLU A 360 22.92 19.74 3.18
N GLY A 361 23.72 19.29 2.21
CA GLY A 361 23.58 17.98 1.55
C GLY A 361 22.38 17.85 0.60
N VAL A 362 21.57 18.90 0.39
CA VAL A 362 20.33 18.81 -0.41
C VAL A 362 20.59 19.16 -1.88
N LYS A 363 20.64 18.14 -2.73
CA LYS A 363 20.78 18.28 -4.18
C LYS A 363 19.42 18.51 -4.86
N LEU A 364 19.16 19.74 -5.30
CA LEU A 364 17.89 20.13 -5.91
C LEU A 364 17.81 19.74 -7.39
N SER A 365 16.85 18.86 -7.73
CA SER A 365 16.58 18.41 -9.10
C SER A 365 15.59 19.33 -9.84
N PRO A 366 15.56 19.36 -11.19
CA PRO A 366 14.52 20.06 -11.95
C PRO A 366 13.11 19.53 -11.66
N LEU A 367 12.98 18.23 -11.36
CA LEU A 367 11.71 17.58 -11.08
C LEU A 367 11.02 18.15 -9.84
N ALA A 368 11.77 18.60 -8.82
CA ALA A 368 11.18 19.27 -7.64
C ALA A 368 10.45 20.59 -8.00
N PHE A 369 10.95 21.35 -8.99
CA PHE A 369 10.26 22.53 -9.52
C PHE A 369 9.00 22.13 -10.29
N ILE A 370 9.07 21.10 -11.13
CA ILE A 370 7.91 20.62 -11.91
C ILE A 370 6.82 20.08 -10.98
N ILE A 371 7.19 19.36 -9.92
CA ILE A 371 6.28 18.90 -8.86
C ILE A 371 5.56 20.10 -8.21
N LYS A 372 6.30 21.12 -7.75
CA LYS A 372 5.69 22.31 -7.11
C LYS A 372 4.84 23.12 -8.10
N ALA A 373 5.32 23.32 -9.33
CA ALA A 373 4.58 24.05 -10.37
C ALA A 373 3.30 23.31 -10.82
N SER A 374 3.32 21.98 -10.85
CA SER A 374 2.13 21.17 -11.13
C SER A 374 1.05 21.41 -10.08
N VAL A 375 1.40 21.57 -8.80
CA VAL A 375 0.43 21.93 -7.75
C VAL A 375 -0.20 23.30 -7.98
N SER A 376 0.57 24.30 -8.41
CA SER A 376 0.00 25.62 -8.76
C SER A 376 -0.94 25.52 -9.98
N ALA A 377 -0.60 24.69 -10.97
CA ALA A 377 -1.51 24.37 -12.08
C ALA A 377 -2.77 23.62 -11.62
N LEU A 378 -2.66 22.63 -10.74
CA LEU A 378 -3.80 21.89 -10.18
C LEU A 378 -4.74 22.78 -9.35
N LYS A 379 -4.20 23.80 -8.65
CA LYS A 379 -5.01 24.83 -7.97
C LYS A 379 -5.70 25.78 -8.95
N ALA A 380 -5.09 26.08 -10.10
CA ALA A 380 -5.68 26.90 -11.15
C ALA A 380 -6.69 26.15 -12.04
N PHE A 381 -6.60 24.82 -12.13
CA PHE A 381 -7.47 23.95 -12.92
C PHE A 381 -7.92 22.71 -12.10
N PRO A 382 -8.90 22.86 -11.19
CA PRO A 382 -9.27 21.80 -10.23
C PRO A 382 -9.72 20.47 -10.84
N GLU A 383 -10.24 20.49 -12.07
CA GLU A 383 -10.63 19.30 -12.84
C GLU A 383 -9.46 18.32 -13.07
N PHE A 384 -8.21 18.79 -13.06
CA PHE A 384 -7.01 17.96 -13.18
C PHE A 384 -6.60 17.34 -11.83
N ASN A 385 -7.13 17.85 -10.71
CA ASN A 385 -6.91 17.35 -9.36
C ASN A 385 -8.06 16.41 -8.93
N ALA A 386 -8.60 15.64 -9.87
CA ALA A 386 -9.85 14.89 -9.70
C ALA A 386 -9.67 13.36 -9.84
N SER A 387 -10.78 12.65 -9.66
CA SER A 387 -10.97 11.24 -10.01
C SER A 387 -12.40 11.01 -10.50
N LEU A 388 -12.60 10.07 -11.42
CA LEU A 388 -13.93 9.57 -11.77
C LEU A 388 -14.32 8.41 -10.85
N ASP A 389 -15.52 8.48 -10.28
CA ASP A 389 -16.13 7.42 -9.47
C ASP A 389 -17.57 7.16 -9.94
N GLY A 390 -17.73 6.13 -10.78
CA GLY A 390 -18.93 5.94 -11.59
C GLY A 390 -19.16 7.15 -12.50
N ASP A 391 -20.33 7.77 -12.36
CA ASP A 391 -20.72 8.99 -13.07
C ASP A 391 -20.30 10.29 -12.33
N ASN A 392 -19.66 10.19 -11.16
CA ASN A 392 -19.28 11.33 -10.32
C ASN A 392 -17.84 11.80 -10.58
N LEU A 393 -17.62 13.12 -10.53
CA LEU A 393 -16.29 13.72 -10.53
C LEU A 393 -15.88 14.10 -9.10
N VAL A 394 -14.95 13.35 -8.52
CA VAL A 394 -14.42 13.56 -7.17
C VAL A 394 -13.26 14.56 -7.22
N LEU A 395 -13.55 15.83 -6.96
CA LEU A 395 -12.54 16.89 -6.82
C LEU A 395 -11.78 16.74 -5.49
N LYS A 396 -10.45 16.75 -5.53
CA LYS A 396 -9.60 16.60 -4.34
C LYS A 396 -9.13 17.97 -3.85
N ASN A 397 -9.25 18.21 -2.54
CA ASN A 397 -8.77 19.44 -1.88
C ASN A 397 -7.33 19.32 -1.32
N TYR A 398 -6.71 18.14 -1.47
CA TYR A 398 -5.32 17.85 -1.13
C TYR A 398 -4.47 17.71 -2.41
N PHE A 399 -3.14 17.84 -2.29
CA PHE A 399 -2.24 17.95 -3.44
C PHE A 399 -1.09 16.95 -3.35
N ASN A 400 -1.40 15.69 -3.66
CA ASN A 400 -0.46 14.58 -3.63
C ASN A 400 0.04 14.27 -5.05
N ILE A 401 1.35 14.31 -5.27
CA ILE A 401 1.96 14.12 -6.60
C ILE A 401 2.67 12.77 -6.65
N GLY A 402 2.18 11.88 -7.52
CA GLY A 402 2.88 10.65 -7.89
C GLY A 402 4.08 10.97 -8.77
N PHE A 403 5.19 10.24 -8.64
CA PHE A 403 6.28 10.28 -9.61
C PHE A 403 6.68 8.87 -10.04
N ALA A 404 6.74 8.65 -11.35
CA ALA A 404 7.06 7.33 -11.89
C ALA A 404 8.57 7.05 -11.75
N ALA A 405 8.91 6.10 -10.87
CA ALA A 405 10.28 5.71 -10.59
C ALA A 405 10.64 4.42 -11.36
N ASP A 406 11.67 4.52 -12.20
CA ASP A 406 12.26 3.36 -12.88
C ASP A 406 13.15 2.55 -11.92
N THR A 407 12.99 1.23 -11.94
CA THR A 407 13.70 0.28 -11.07
C THR A 407 13.98 -1.03 -11.82
N PRO A 408 15.00 -1.83 -11.43
CA PRO A 408 15.30 -3.10 -12.09
C PRO A 408 14.12 -4.08 -12.16
N ASN A 409 13.27 -4.06 -11.13
CA ASN A 409 12.14 -4.98 -10.99
C ASN A 409 10.91 -4.54 -11.80
N GLY A 410 10.80 -3.26 -12.16
CA GLY A 410 9.69 -2.67 -12.91
C GLY A 410 9.41 -1.21 -12.51
N LEU A 411 8.46 -0.58 -13.18
CA LEU A 411 8.00 0.77 -12.85
C LEU A 411 7.12 0.75 -11.59
N VAL A 412 7.39 1.65 -10.66
CA VAL A 412 6.56 1.93 -9.47
C VAL A 412 6.27 3.43 -9.36
N VAL A 413 5.19 3.81 -8.67
CA VAL A 413 4.77 5.22 -8.52
C VAL A 413 4.69 5.59 -7.04
N PRO A 414 5.81 5.92 -6.39
CA PRO A 414 5.79 6.61 -5.11
C PRO A 414 5.09 7.98 -5.19
N VAL A 415 4.51 8.41 -4.07
CA VAL A 415 3.67 9.60 -3.95
C VAL A 415 4.23 10.54 -2.89
N ILE A 416 4.59 11.76 -3.29
CA ILE A 416 4.88 12.84 -2.35
C ILE A 416 3.53 13.45 -1.95
N LYS A 417 3.21 13.41 -0.65
CA LYS A 417 1.94 13.92 -0.11
C LYS A 417 2.05 15.41 0.24
N ASP A 418 0.93 16.13 0.25
CA ASP A 418 0.80 17.51 0.77
C ASP A 418 1.82 18.50 0.16
N VAL A 419 2.04 18.36 -1.15
CA VAL A 419 3.07 19.08 -1.91
C VAL A 419 2.80 20.59 -1.93
N ASP A 420 1.56 21.03 -1.73
CA ASP A 420 1.23 22.44 -1.61
C ASP A 420 1.76 23.07 -0.32
N GLN A 421 1.81 22.33 0.79
CA GLN A 421 2.37 22.76 2.07
C GLN A 421 3.92 22.75 2.09
N LYS A 422 4.55 21.97 1.22
CA LYS A 422 6.01 21.69 1.27
C LYS A 422 6.88 22.66 0.45
N GLY A 423 8.05 23.00 0.96
CA GLY A 423 9.09 23.75 0.25
C GLY A 423 9.91 22.91 -0.72
N LEU A 424 10.61 23.53 -1.68
CA LEU A 424 11.45 22.83 -2.67
C LEU A 424 12.51 21.93 -2.02
N LYS A 425 13.07 22.33 -0.86
CA LYS A 425 14.06 21.55 -0.10
C LYS A 425 13.46 20.23 0.41
N GLN A 426 12.30 20.28 1.06
CA GLN A 426 11.55 19.11 1.54
C GLN A 426 11.14 18.19 0.38
N ILE A 427 10.57 18.76 -0.69
CA ILE A 427 10.19 18.00 -1.90
C ILE A 427 11.42 17.26 -2.48
N SER A 428 12.60 17.90 -2.52
CA SER A 428 13.81 17.26 -3.04
C SER A 428 14.40 16.21 -2.09
N GLN A 429 14.19 16.33 -0.78
CA GLN A 429 14.56 15.31 0.21
C GLN A 429 13.66 14.07 0.09
N GLU A 430 12.33 14.24 0.14
CA GLU A 430 11.35 13.16 -0.02
C GLU A 430 11.46 12.46 -1.37
N LEU A 431 11.64 13.22 -2.46
CA LEU A 431 11.91 12.67 -3.80
C LEU A 431 13.15 11.76 -3.80
N THR A 432 14.20 12.13 -3.06
CA THR A 432 15.45 11.35 -2.97
C THR A 432 15.26 10.08 -2.14
N GLU A 433 14.58 10.18 -1.00
CA GLU A 433 14.29 9.05 -0.10
C GLU A 433 13.37 8.02 -0.78
N LEU A 434 12.24 8.47 -1.34
CA LEU A 434 11.29 7.60 -2.06
C LEU A 434 11.93 7.00 -3.32
N SER A 435 12.82 7.73 -4.02
CA SER A 435 13.61 7.17 -5.13
C SER A 435 14.62 6.10 -4.67
N LYS A 436 15.13 6.17 -3.44
CA LYS A 436 15.99 5.14 -2.85
C LYS A 436 15.16 3.91 -2.49
N LYS A 437 14.08 4.09 -1.72
CA LYS A 437 13.11 3.04 -1.36
C LYS A 437 12.58 2.30 -2.58
N ALA A 438 12.24 3.02 -3.66
CA ALA A 438 11.78 2.44 -4.93
C ALA A 438 12.80 1.46 -5.52
N ARG A 439 14.06 1.86 -5.67
CA ARG A 439 15.12 1.03 -6.26
C ARG A 439 15.50 -0.15 -5.39
N GLU A 440 15.42 0.00 -4.07
CA GLU A 440 15.64 -1.08 -3.09
C GLU A 440 14.43 -2.00 -2.93
N GLY A 441 13.28 -1.71 -3.55
CA GLY A 441 12.04 -2.48 -3.40
C GLY A 441 11.32 -2.30 -2.05
N LYS A 442 11.72 -1.30 -1.26
CA LYS A 442 11.27 -1.06 0.14
C LYS A 442 10.16 -0.01 0.27
N LEU A 443 9.40 0.27 -0.80
CA LEU A 443 8.23 1.16 -0.73
C LEU A 443 7.07 0.47 -0.01
N LYS A 444 6.50 1.14 1.00
CA LYS A 444 5.27 0.69 1.66
C LYS A 444 4.04 0.97 0.76
N PRO A 445 2.96 0.17 0.84
CA PRO A 445 1.74 0.43 0.05
C PRO A 445 1.19 1.86 0.22
N GLN A 446 1.26 2.41 1.43
CA GLN A 446 0.81 3.76 1.78
C GLN A 446 1.67 4.87 1.14
N GLU A 447 2.88 4.56 0.66
CA GLU A 447 3.76 5.47 -0.09
C GLU A 447 3.45 5.46 -1.60
N MET A 448 2.59 4.56 -2.08
CA MET A 448 2.20 4.40 -3.49
C MET A 448 0.69 4.67 -3.74
N GLN A 449 0.03 5.36 -2.81
CA GLN A 449 -1.42 5.58 -2.79
C GLN A 449 -1.79 7.04 -2.54
N GLY A 450 -3.02 7.41 -2.91
CA GLY A 450 -3.59 8.74 -2.66
C GLY A 450 -3.11 9.84 -3.61
N ALA A 451 -2.50 9.49 -4.75
CA ALA A 451 -2.10 10.45 -5.77
C ALA A 451 -3.30 11.21 -6.37
N CYS A 452 -3.06 12.48 -6.67
CA CYS A 452 -4.00 13.34 -7.41
C CYS A 452 -3.62 13.42 -8.89
N PHE A 453 -2.32 13.44 -9.16
CA PHE A 453 -1.71 13.64 -10.47
C PHE A 453 -0.31 13.02 -10.47
N THR A 454 0.09 12.37 -11.56
CA THR A 454 1.40 11.70 -11.67
C THR A 454 2.32 12.42 -12.66
N ILE A 455 3.63 12.41 -12.39
CA ILE A 455 4.67 12.88 -13.29
C ILE A 455 5.58 11.71 -13.69
N SER A 456 5.63 11.39 -14.98
CA SER A 456 6.56 10.44 -15.58
C SER A 456 7.73 11.20 -16.21
N SER A 457 8.93 11.07 -15.64
CA SER A 457 10.09 11.84 -16.07
C SER A 457 11.14 10.95 -16.74
N LEU A 458 11.24 11.07 -18.06
CA LEU A 458 12.26 10.40 -18.89
C LEU A 458 13.46 11.33 -19.18
N GLY A 459 13.52 12.50 -18.56
CA GLY A 459 14.52 13.54 -18.84
C GLY A 459 15.98 13.13 -18.58
N GLY A 460 16.21 12.13 -17.72
CA GLY A 460 17.53 11.53 -17.50
C GLY A 460 17.96 10.56 -18.62
N ILE A 461 17.03 10.11 -19.46
CA ILE A 461 17.25 9.13 -20.53
C ILE A 461 17.31 9.85 -21.89
N GLY A 462 16.22 10.51 -22.29
CA GLY A 462 16.11 11.09 -23.64
C GLY A 462 14.70 11.48 -24.06
N GLY A 463 14.44 11.33 -25.36
CA GLY A 463 13.16 11.61 -26.00
C GLY A 463 12.89 13.08 -26.29
N THR A 464 11.95 13.33 -27.20
CA THR A 464 11.39 14.64 -27.56
C THR A 464 9.89 14.76 -27.27
N GLY A 465 9.24 13.65 -26.91
CA GLY A 465 7.83 13.54 -26.53
C GLY A 465 7.47 12.07 -26.33
N PHE A 466 6.42 11.78 -25.55
CA PHE A 466 5.84 10.44 -25.43
C PHE A 466 4.39 10.52 -24.90
N THR A 467 3.62 9.44 -25.04
CA THR A 467 2.28 9.32 -24.44
C THR A 467 2.37 8.47 -23.16
N PRO A 468 2.49 9.07 -21.97
CA PRO A 468 2.31 8.35 -20.71
C PRO A 468 0.85 7.89 -20.55
N ILE A 469 0.63 6.67 -20.06
CA ILE A 469 -0.71 6.11 -19.79
C ILE A 469 -1.21 6.63 -18.43
N VAL A 470 -2.47 7.11 -18.36
CA VAL A 470 -3.07 7.65 -17.13
C VAL A 470 -3.19 6.56 -16.06
N ASN A 471 -2.86 6.91 -14.81
CA ASN A 471 -2.93 6.00 -13.67
C ASN A 471 -4.28 6.11 -12.94
N ALA A 472 -5.32 5.42 -13.43
CA ALA A 472 -6.63 5.40 -12.78
C ALA A 472 -6.51 5.03 -11.28
N PRO A 473 -7.17 5.77 -10.37
CA PRO A 473 -8.28 6.69 -10.62
C PRO A 473 -7.89 8.15 -10.93
N GLU A 474 -6.61 8.50 -11.09
CA GLU A 474 -6.21 9.84 -11.55
C GLU A 474 -6.76 10.12 -12.96
N VAL A 475 -7.03 11.38 -13.29
CA VAL A 475 -7.57 11.79 -14.61
C VAL A 475 -6.51 12.31 -15.58
N ALA A 476 -5.29 12.59 -15.11
CA ALA A 476 -4.19 13.12 -15.92
C ALA A 476 -2.80 12.70 -15.43
N ILE A 477 -1.83 12.67 -16.35
CA ILE A 477 -0.42 12.35 -16.10
C ILE A 477 0.50 13.19 -17.00
N LEU A 478 1.56 13.77 -16.43
CA LEU A 478 2.54 14.58 -17.15
C LEU A 478 3.76 13.77 -17.56
N GLY A 479 4.04 13.70 -18.86
CA GLY A 479 5.32 13.24 -19.39
C GLY A 479 6.33 14.39 -19.48
N VAL A 480 7.55 14.17 -19.00
CA VAL A 480 8.67 15.12 -19.06
C VAL A 480 9.85 14.50 -19.80
N CYS A 481 10.29 15.11 -20.90
CA CYS A 481 11.40 14.64 -21.72
C CYS A 481 12.73 15.36 -21.42
N LYS A 482 13.80 14.92 -22.08
CA LYS A 482 15.14 15.53 -21.94
C LYS A 482 15.16 16.95 -22.50
N SER A 483 15.43 17.91 -21.63
CA SER A 483 15.63 19.32 -22.00
C SER A 483 16.86 19.51 -22.89
N GLN A 484 16.75 20.37 -23.90
CA GLN A 484 17.76 20.58 -24.94
C GLN A 484 17.91 22.06 -25.26
N ILE A 485 19.11 22.52 -25.58
CA ILE A 485 19.32 23.88 -26.08
C ILE A 485 18.82 23.96 -27.52
N LYS A 486 17.85 24.84 -27.79
CA LYS A 486 17.30 25.11 -29.12
C LYS A 486 17.43 26.60 -29.47
N PRO A 487 17.59 26.95 -30.76
CA PRO A 487 17.45 28.33 -31.22
C PRO A 487 15.95 28.70 -31.25
N VAL A 488 15.54 29.64 -30.38
CA VAL A 488 14.16 30.12 -30.30
C VAL A 488 14.11 31.57 -30.76
N TRP A 489 13.22 31.87 -31.70
CA TRP A 489 13.00 33.23 -32.19
C TRP A 489 12.29 34.07 -31.10
N ASN A 490 12.95 35.11 -30.60
CA ASN A 490 12.42 35.97 -29.54
C ASN A 490 11.57 37.16 -30.07
N GLY A 491 11.33 37.22 -31.39
CA GLY A 491 10.70 38.35 -32.07
C GLY A 491 11.70 39.28 -32.79
N LYS A 492 13.00 39.17 -32.49
CA LYS A 492 14.08 40.00 -33.08
C LYS A 492 15.30 39.19 -33.53
N GLU A 493 15.64 38.13 -32.81
CA GLU A 493 16.79 37.26 -33.07
C GLU A 493 16.51 35.82 -32.60
N PHE A 494 17.38 34.88 -32.99
CA PHE A 494 17.37 33.52 -32.43
C PHE A 494 18.25 33.45 -31.18
N ALA A 495 17.62 33.29 -30.01
CA ALA A 495 18.33 33.08 -28.75
C ALA A 495 18.45 31.57 -28.44
N PRO A 496 19.58 31.08 -27.91
CA PRO A 496 19.67 29.73 -27.37
C PRO A 496 18.86 29.63 -26.07
N ARG A 497 17.87 28.73 -26.03
CA ARG A 497 17.00 28.51 -24.85
C ARG A 497 16.94 27.03 -24.49
N LEU A 498 16.88 26.71 -23.20
CA LEU A 498 16.79 25.34 -22.70
C LEU A 498 15.32 24.88 -22.73
N MET A 499 14.90 24.31 -23.84
CA MET A 499 13.53 23.84 -24.05
C MET A 499 13.35 22.42 -23.50
N CYS A 500 12.36 22.24 -22.64
CA CYS A 500 11.94 20.96 -22.06
C CYS A 500 10.61 20.53 -22.69
N PRO A 501 10.56 19.42 -23.46
CA PRO A 501 9.31 18.93 -24.01
C PRO A 501 8.44 18.32 -22.92
N LEU A 502 7.20 18.81 -22.82
CA LEU A 502 6.14 18.32 -21.95
C LEU A 502 5.10 17.57 -22.80
N SER A 503 4.53 16.51 -22.23
CA SER A 503 3.49 15.69 -22.87
C SER A 503 2.40 15.36 -21.87
N LEU A 504 1.36 16.19 -21.79
CA LEU A 504 0.25 15.99 -20.87
C LEU A 504 -0.75 15.00 -21.46
N SER A 505 -1.02 13.92 -20.73
CA SER A 505 -2.02 12.93 -21.08
C SER A 505 -3.18 12.96 -20.10
N PHE A 506 -4.41 12.76 -20.59
CA PHE A 506 -5.63 12.90 -19.78
C PHE A 506 -6.81 12.05 -20.28
N ASP A 507 -7.76 11.82 -19.39
CA ASP A 507 -9.06 11.23 -19.66
C ASP A 507 -9.99 12.27 -20.31
N HIS A 508 -10.34 12.06 -21.57
CA HIS A 508 -11.14 13.01 -22.34
C HIS A 508 -12.62 13.07 -21.88
N ARG A 509 -13.06 12.22 -20.95
CA ARG A 509 -14.39 12.33 -20.29
C ARG A 509 -14.45 13.48 -19.28
N VAL A 510 -13.31 13.91 -18.75
CA VAL A 510 -13.21 15.01 -17.78
C VAL A 510 -12.59 16.25 -18.41
N ILE A 511 -11.49 16.07 -19.15
CA ILE A 511 -10.66 17.16 -19.65
C ILE A 511 -10.81 17.27 -21.16
N ASP A 512 -11.20 18.44 -21.67
CA ASP A 512 -11.20 18.69 -23.12
C ASP A 512 -9.80 19.09 -23.65
N GLY A 513 -9.59 19.00 -24.96
CA GLY A 513 -8.30 19.32 -25.59
C GLY A 513 -7.84 20.78 -25.40
N ALA A 514 -8.76 21.73 -25.26
CA ALA A 514 -8.45 23.12 -24.95
C ALA A 514 -8.14 23.33 -23.46
N ALA A 515 -8.81 22.63 -22.55
CA ALA A 515 -8.46 22.56 -21.13
C ALA A 515 -7.05 21.95 -20.94
N GLY A 516 -6.78 20.79 -21.55
CA GLY A 516 -5.46 20.14 -21.51
C GLY A 516 -4.34 21.03 -22.05
N MET A 517 -4.57 21.72 -23.18
CA MET A 517 -3.60 22.67 -23.71
C MET A 517 -3.43 23.90 -22.79
N ARG A 518 -4.52 24.48 -22.25
CA ARG A 518 -4.45 25.60 -21.28
C ARG A 518 -3.64 25.24 -20.03
N PHE A 519 -3.85 24.04 -19.46
CA PHE A 519 -3.07 23.53 -18.33
C PHE A 519 -1.58 23.44 -18.68
N THR A 520 -1.25 22.81 -19.80
CA THR A 520 0.15 22.60 -20.21
C THR A 520 0.86 23.93 -20.49
N VAL A 521 0.19 24.86 -21.18
CA VAL A 521 0.67 26.23 -21.44
C VAL A 521 0.83 27.04 -20.15
N PHE A 522 -0.05 26.86 -19.16
CA PHE A 522 0.08 27.50 -17.85
C PHE A 522 1.28 26.95 -17.08
N LEU A 523 1.44 25.63 -17.02
CA LEU A 523 2.59 24.97 -16.42
C LEU A 523 3.92 25.40 -17.09
N ALA A 524 3.96 25.48 -18.42
CA ALA A 524 5.12 25.98 -19.17
C ALA A 524 5.45 27.45 -18.83
N LYS A 525 4.44 28.31 -18.61
CA LYS A 525 4.63 29.70 -18.15
C LYS A 525 5.17 29.78 -16.71
N LEU A 526 4.72 28.89 -15.81
CA LEU A 526 5.30 28.77 -14.46
C LEU A 526 6.75 28.30 -14.51
N LEU A 527 7.09 27.31 -15.35
CA LEU A 527 8.47 26.83 -15.48
C LEU A 527 9.41 27.86 -16.11
N LYS A 528 8.90 28.75 -16.98
CA LYS A 528 9.67 29.86 -17.55
C LYS A 528 9.96 31.00 -16.57
N ASP A 529 9.05 31.27 -15.63
CA ASP A 529 9.18 32.36 -14.67
C ASP A 529 8.69 31.89 -13.30
N PHE A 530 9.48 31.03 -12.66
CA PHE A 530 9.10 30.28 -11.45
C PHE A 530 8.66 31.16 -10.27
N ARG A 531 9.05 32.44 -10.26
CA ARG A 531 8.56 33.45 -9.30
C ARG A 531 7.03 33.60 -9.32
N ARG A 532 6.38 33.31 -10.45
CA ARG A 532 4.91 33.35 -10.60
C ARG A 532 4.16 32.35 -9.74
N ILE A 533 4.86 31.39 -9.12
CA ILE A 533 4.27 30.41 -8.21
C ILE A 533 3.85 31.00 -6.85
N THR A 534 4.20 32.27 -6.58
CA THR A 534 3.81 33.02 -5.37
C THR A 534 2.74 34.09 -5.65
N LEU A 535 2.03 33.99 -6.77
CA LEU A 535 0.90 34.84 -7.18
C LEU A 535 -0.42 34.08 -7.01
#